data_AF-A0A1Q3FGA1-F1
#
_entry.id   AF-A0A1Q3FGA1-F1
#
_cell.length_a   1.000
_cell.length_b   1.000
_cell.length_c   1.000
_cell.angle_alpha   90.00
_cell.angle_beta   90.00
_cell.angle_gamma   90.00
#
_symmetry.space_group_name_H-M   'P 1'
#
loop_
_entity.id
_entity.type
_entity.pdbx_description
1 polymer ?
#
loop_
_entity_poly.entity_id
_entity_poly.type
_entity_poly.pdbx_seq_one_letter_code
_entity_poly.pdbx_strand_id
1 'polypeptide(L)'
;MKTVRSCMLVMAGLVVLCSAQKDGPVIIPTTEEPPATTTTAPATTTTARTTTTSTTAEPPHTTTPTPAPTTTAEPTTTSTAVPPTTTPVPEPDIGSWTYTNATTNQTCLLAQMALQLNVTYMDTADKPVHVLYDVPKDARVVNGSCAADSQFLLLSWNAVSLAQNTLKVSFAYNKTEHEFALAGLSFFLNVFGDQFPNAKVNQTLTLVNNQTLFKTPLDMSYHCNRAQLLNLTTLEVPAVPATVTVSKLQFEAFHSKHNAKFSIAKDCDAIDTPDIVPIAVGCALILLIVIVLIAYLVGRRSTRSRGYLSM
;
A
#
# COMPACT_ATOMS: atom_id res chain seq x y z
N MET A 1 25.93 -47.47 -48.80
CA MET A 1 24.48 -47.38 -48.54
C MET A 1 24.24 -47.28 -47.04
N LYS A 2 23.62 -46.16 -46.62
CA LYS A 2 22.53 -46.02 -45.62
C LYS A 2 22.93 -46.32 -44.16
N THR A 3 23.31 -45.35 -43.32
CA THR A 3 22.59 -44.15 -42.77
C THR A 3 21.54 -44.51 -41.73
N VAL A 4 21.47 -43.65 -40.68
CA VAL A 4 20.36 -43.37 -39.72
C VAL A 4 20.62 -43.96 -38.32
N ARG A 5 20.50 -43.24 -37.19
CA ARG A 5 20.48 -41.81 -36.77
C ARG A 5 20.29 -41.82 -35.24
N SER A 6 20.82 -40.79 -34.56
CA SER A 6 20.29 -40.11 -33.35
C SER A 6 20.01 -40.92 -32.07
N CYS A 7 20.19 -40.42 -30.86
CA CYS A 7 20.08 -39.02 -30.43
C CYS A 7 21.01 -38.72 -29.25
N MET A 8 21.65 -37.56 -29.39
CA MET A 8 22.31 -36.76 -28.38
C MET A 8 21.33 -36.43 -27.24
N LEU A 9 21.73 -36.59 -25.98
CA LEU A 9 21.11 -35.86 -24.88
C LEU A 9 22.22 -35.35 -23.96
N VAL A 10 22.54 -34.09 -24.23
CA VAL A 10 23.36 -33.19 -23.44
C VAL A 10 22.74 -33.10 -22.05
N MET A 11 23.39 -33.69 -21.04
CA MET A 11 23.12 -33.33 -19.66
C MET A 11 24.00 -32.13 -19.32
N ALA A 12 23.40 -30.95 -19.49
CA ALA A 12 23.96 -29.69 -19.04
C ALA A 12 24.17 -29.77 -17.52
N GLY A 13 25.39 -29.41 -17.11
CA GLY A 13 25.76 -29.32 -15.71
C GLY A 13 24.95 -28.24 -15.00
N LEU A 14 24.41 -28.60 -13.84
CA LEU A 14 24.19 -27.66 -12.75
C LEU A 14 25.35 -27.85 -11.77
N VAL A 15 26.31 -26.94 -11.88
CA VAL A 15 27.34 -26.70 -10.88
C VAL A 15 26.64 -26.03 -9.70
N VAL A 16 26.34 -26.79 -8.65
CA VAL A 16 26.04 -26.22 -7.34
C VAL A 16 27.39 -25.96 -6.67
N LEU A 17 27.77 -24.68 -6.63
CA LEU A 17 28.89 -24.21 -5.82
C LEU A 17 28.56 -24.44 -4.34
N CYS A 18 29.14 -25.48 -3.75
CA CYS A 18 29.23 -25.62 -2.30
C CYS A 18 30.24 -24.60 -1.77
N SER A 19 29.75 -23.49 -1.23
CA SER A 19 30.55 -22.63 -0.37
C SER A 19 30.71 -23.31 0.99
N ALA A 20 31.92 -23.79 1.27
CA ALA A 20 32.33 -24.21 2.60
C ALA A 20 32.50 -22.98 3.49
N GLN A 21 31.68 -22.84 4.55
CA GLN A 21 32.02 -21.99 5.69
C GLN A 21 32.53 -22.86 6.84
N LYS A 22 33.74 -22.52 7.27
CA LYS A 22 34.43 -23.05 8.44
C LYS A 22 33.65 -22.66 9.71
N ASP A 23 33.40 -23.63 10.56
CA ASP A 23 33.04 -23.43 11.96
C ASP A 23 34.15 -22.63 12.69
N GLY A 24 33.76 -21.47 13.23
CA GLY A 24 34.48 -20.75 14.26
C GLY A 24 33.70 -20.82 15.58
N PRO A 25 34.36 -20.78 16.74
CA PRO A 25 33.76 -21.20 18.00
C PRO A 25 32.66 -20.24 18.51
N VAL A 26 31.58 -20.85 18.97
CA VAL A 26 30.44 -20.25 19.67
C VAL A 26 30.91 -19.57 20.95
N ILE A 27 30.72 -18.25 21.03
CA ILE A 27 30.81 -17.49 22.28
C ILE A 27 29.38 -17.28 22.80
N ILE A 28 29.11 -17.87 23.96
CA ILE A 28 27.86 -17.77 24.71
C ILE A 28 27.81 -16.38 25.36
N PRO A 29 26.77 -15.55 25.16
CA PRO A 29 26.55 -14.40 26.02
C PRO A 29 25.81 -14.85 27.28
N THR A 30 26.47 -14.68 28.42
CA THR A 30 25.90 -14.81 29.76
C THR A 30 24.79 -13.78 29.96
N THR A 31 23.60 -14.25 30.30
CA THR A 31 22.47 -13.47 30.78
C THR A 31 22.80 -12.83 32.14
N GLU A 32 22.73 -11.50 32.22
CA GLU A 32 22.70 -10.76 33.49
C GLU A 32 21.34 -10.06 33.61
N GLU A 33 20.57 -10.49 34.60
CA GLU A 33 19.26 -9.94 34.99
C GLU A 33 19.45 -8.85 36.06
N PRO A 34 18.79 -7.69 35.92
CA PRO A 34 18.39 -6.93 37.11
C PRO A 34 17.01 -6.23 36.96
N PRO A 35 16.41 -5.73 38.05
CA PRO A 35 15.59 -6.45 39.02
C PRO A 35 14.09 -6.09 38.93
N ALA A 36 13.23 -6.99 39.41
CA ALA A 36 11.79 -6.75 39.55
C ALA A 36 11.50 -5.61 40.54
N THR A 37 10.80 -4.57 40.07
CA THR A 37 10.27 -3.50 40.93
C THR A 37 8.78 -3.72 41.16
N THR A 38 8.43 -4.13 42.38
CA THR A 38 7.06 -4.24 42.88
C THR A 38 6.46 -2.84 43.03
N THR A 39 5.39 -2.54 42.29
CA THR A 39 4.57 -1.34 42.52
C THR A 39 3.15 -1.74 42.90
N THR A 40 2.80 -1.41 44.13
CA THR A 40 1.49 -1.54 44.75
C THR A 40 0.51 -0.54 44.13
N ALA A 41 -0.61 -1.01 43.58
CA ALA A 41 -1.72 -0.15 43.17
C ALA A 41 -2.85 -0.19 44.22
N PRO A 42 -3.33 0.96 44.74
CA PRO A 42 -4.49 1.00 45.61
C PRO A 42 -5.79 0.82 44.82
N ALA A 43 -6.71 0.06 45.43
CA ALA A 43 -8.09 -0.09 44.99
C ALA A 43 -8.82 1.26 44.94
N THR A 44 -9.69 1.44 43.95
CA THR A 44 -10.77 2.43 44.03
C THR A 44 -12.06 1.82 43.49
N THR A 45 -12.95 1.53 44.43
CA THR A 45 -14.36 1.22 44.27
C THR A 45 -15.07 2.44 43.68
N THR A 46 -15.88 2.28 42.64
CA THR A 46 -16.93 3.26 42.33
C THR A 46 -18.21 2.55 41.93
N THR A 47 -19.18 2.74 42.82
CA THR A 47 -20.59 2.36 42.79
C THR A 47 -21.31 3.00 41.60
N ALA A 48 -22.01 2.21 40.79
CA ALA A 48 -23.05 2.71 39.88
C ALA A 48 -24.42 2.40 40.47
N ARG A 49 -25.18 3.47 40.75
CA ARG A 49 -26.53 3.46 41.32
C ARG A 49 -27.57 3.49 40.20
N THR A 50 -28.64 2.75 40.45
CA THR A 50 -29.83 2.48 39.64
C THR A 50 -30.73 3.70 39.35
N THR A 51 -31.54 3.52 38.28
CA THR A 51 -32.94 3.98 38.06
C THR A 51 -33.13 5.32 37.34
N THR A 52 -33.88 5.34 36.23
CA THR A 52 -35.29 5.81 36.22
C THR A 52 -36.03 5.38 34.95
N THR A 53 -37.24 4.88 35.22
CA THR A 53 -38.37 4.41 34.42
C THR A 53 -38.96 5.46 33.48
N SER A 54 -39.52 5.04 32.34
CA SER A 54 -40.68 5.72 31.76
C SER A 54 -41.70 4.72 31.20
N THR A 55 -42.95 5.02 31.56
CA THR A 55 -44.17 4.23 31.52
C THR A 55 -44.80 4.26 30.12
N THR A 56 -45.41 3.16 29.67
CA THR A 56 -46.39 3.18 28.56
C THR A 56 -47.65 2.47 29.01
N ALA A 57 -48.78 3.16 28.85
CA ALA A 57 -50.12 2.72 29.23
C ALA A 57 -50.84 1.99 28.07
N GLU A 58 -51.82 1.22 28.50
CA GLU A 58 -52.61 0.13 27.92
C GLU A 58 -53.67 0.55 26.86
N PRO A 59 -54.24 -0.38 26.02
CA PRO A 59 -55.19 -0.09 24.93
C PRO A 59 -56.64 -0.05 25.46
N PRO A 60 -57.75 0.07 24.66
CA PRO A 60 -58.33 -1.07 23.90
C PRO A 60 -59.32 -0.78 22.72
N HIS A 61 -59.68 -1.87 22.01
CA HIS A 61 -60.98 -2.21 21.41
C HIS A 61 -61.24 -2.24 19.88
N THR A 62 -61.61 -3.46 19.49
CA THR A 62 -62.16 -4.09 18.28
C THR A 62 -63.59 -3.65 17.93
N THR A 63 -63.97 -3.69 16.64
CA THR A 63 -65.26 -4.24 16.17
C THR A 63 -65.22 -4.53 14.65
N THR A 64 -65.79 -5.70 14.29
CA THR A 64 -65.92 -6.28 12.93
C THR A 64 -67.41 -6.38 12.58
N PRO A 65 -67.85 -6.17 11.32
CA PRO A 65 -68.49 -7.26 10.52
C PRO A 65 -68.20 -7.19 8.98
N THR A 66 -67.82 -8.28 8.26
CA THR A 66 -68.67 -9.30 7.52
C THR A 66 -68.87 -8.91 6.01
N PRO A 67 -69.00 -9.81 4.98
CA PRO A 67 -67.99 -9.99 3.91
C PRO A 67 -68.48 -9.88 2.44
N ALA A 68 -67.52 -10.00 1.49
CA ALA A 68 -67.60 -10.39 0.06
C ALA A 68 -68.09 -9.33 -0.98
N PRO A 69 -67.61 -9.31 -2.25
CA PRO A 69 -67.09 -10.44 -3.04
C PRO A 69 -65.67 -10.31 -3.62
N THR A 70 -65.11 -11.50 -3.87
CA THR A 70 -63.82 -11.81 -4.50
C THR A 70 -63.69 -11.19 -5.88
N THR A 71 -62.67 -10.34 -6.05
CA THR A 71 -62.16 -9.94 -7.38
C THR A 71 -60.76 -10.51 -7.51
N THR A 72 -60.58 -11.40 -8.49
CA THR A 72 -59.30 -11.98 -8.88
C THR A 72 -58.35 -10.87 -9.33
N ALA A 73 -57.31 -10.60 -8.53
CA ALA A 73 -56.19 -9.75 -8.91
C ALA A 73 -55.02 -10.64 -9.37
N GLU A 74 -54.54 -10.31 -10.56
CA GLU A 74 -53.35 -10.82 -11.25
C GLU A 74 -52.08 -10.70 -10.39
N PRO A 75 -51.07 -11.59 -10.51
CA PRO A 75 -49.91 -11.58 -9.63
C PRO A 75 -49.03 -10.35 -9.87
N THR A 76 -49.08 -9.39 -8.95
CA THR A 76 -48.12 -8.28 -8.87
C THR A 76 -46.76 -8.84 -8.44
N THR A 77 -45.81 -8.84 -9.36
CA THR A 77 -44.40 -9.10 -9.09
C THR A 77 -43.84 -8.00 -8.18
N THR A 78 -43.47 -8.38 -6.96
CA THR A 78 -42.71 -7.54 -6.04
C THR A 78 -41.35 -7.25 -6.66
N SER A 79 -41.19 -6.07 -7.26
CA SER A 79 -39.89 -5.54 -7.67
C SER A 79 -39.11 -5.16 -6.41
N THR A 80 -38.19 -6.03 -5.99
CA THR A 80 -37.15 -5.72 -5.01
C THR A 80 -36.36 -4.51 -5.52
N ALA A 81 -36.59 -3.35 -4.92
CA ALA A 81 -35.81 -2.15 -5.18
C ALA A 81 -34.35 -2.41 -4.78
N VAL A 82 -33.47 -2.44 -5.79
CA VAL A 82 -32.03 -2.47 -5.62
C VAL A 82 -31.60 -1.22 -4.85
N PRO A 83 -30.75 -1.31 -3.82
CA PRO A 83 -30.22 -0.14 -3.12
C PRO A 83 -29.53 0.81 -4.12
N PRO A 84 -29.60 2.14 -3.92
CA PRO A 84 -29.04 3.09 -4.85
C PRO A 84 -27.54 2.82 -5.01
N THR A 85 -27.14 2.45 -6.23
CA THR A 85 -25.74 2.38 -6.63
C THR A 85 -25.18 3.79 -6.51
N THR A 86 -24.33 4.02 -5.50
CA THR A 86 -23.55 5.25 -5.37
C THR A 86 -22.65 5.36 -6.59
N THR A 87 -22.85 6.39 -7.41
CA THR A 87 -21.97 6.74 -8.52
C THR A 87 -20.53 6.80 -8.00
N PRO A 88 -19.56 6.09 -8.61
CA PRO A 88 -18.18 6.15 -8.15
C PRO A 88 -17.65 7.56 -8.40
N VAL A 89 -17.14 8.19 -7.34
CA VAL A 89 -16.34 9.41 -7.46
C VAL A 89 -15.25 9.15 -8.51
N PRO A 90 -15.04 10.04 -9.50
CA PRO A 90 -14.03 9.85 -10.52
C PRO A 90 -12.65 9.65 -9.88
N GLU A 91 -11.92 8.66 -10.37
CA GLU A 91 -10.58 8.35 -9.86
C GLU A 91 -9.60 9.47 -10.28
N PRO A 92 -8.68 9.90 -9.38
CA PRO A 92 -7.72 10.94 -9.71
C PRO A 92 -6.79 10.54 -10.86
N ASP A 93 -6.44 11.52 -11.69
CA ASP A 93 -5.51 11.36 -12.79
C ASP A 93 -4.08 11.07 -12.29
N ILE A 94 -3.35 10.22 -13.01
CA ILE A 94 -1.95 9.88 -12.68
C ILE A 94 -1.02 10.95 -13.25
N GLY A 95 -0.25 11.62 -12.38
CA GLY A 95 0.86 12.47 -12.79
C GLY A 95 2.18 11.71 -12.83
N SER A 96 3.12 12.16 -13.66
CA SER A 96 4.46 11.59 -13.78
C SER A 96 5.50 12.70 -13.89
N TRP A 97 6.50 12.64 -13.03
CA TRP A 97 7.50 13.69 -12.86
C TRP A 97 8.88 13.10 -12.65
N THR A 98 9.88 13.82 -13.13
CA THR A 98 11.29 13.45 -12.95
C THR A 98 12.11 14.68 -12.59
N TYR A 99 13.18 14.48 -11.83
CA TYR A 99 14.15 15.52 -11.54
C TYR A 99 15.55 15.04 -11.90
N THR A 100 16.22 15.84 -12.73
CA THR A 100 17.56 15.56 -13.25
C THR A 100 18.50 16.64 -12.77
N ASN A 101 19.66 16.22 -12.26
CA ASN A 101 20.72 17.12 -11.86
C ASN A 101 21.27 17.84 -13.10
N ALA A 102 21.15 19.17 -13.14
CA ALA A 102 21.58 19.97 -14.29
C ALA A 102 23.09 19.91 -14.56
N THR A 103 23.90 19.63 -13.54
CA THR A 103 25.37 19.59 -13.64
C THR A 103 25.85 18.23 -14.13
N THR A 104 25.33 17.14 -13.56
CA THR A 104 25.77 15.77 -13.89
C THR A 104 24.94 15.12 -14.99
N ASN A 105 23.80 15.70 -15.36
CA ASN A 105 22.80 15.11 -16.26
C ASN A 105 22.33 13.72 -15.81
N GLN A 106 22.37 13.45 -14.50
CA GLN A 106 21.84 12.22 -13.90
C GLN A 106 20.45 12.47 -13.34
N THR A 107 19.50 11.62 -13.70
CA THR A 107 18.17 11.63 -13.11
C THR A 107 18.28 11.06 -11.70
N CYS A 108 17.75 11.76 -10.71
CA CYS A 108 17.85 11.35 -9.30
C CYS A 108 16.51 11.01 -8.67
N LEU A 109 15.42 11.56 -9.21
CA LEU A 109 14.08 11.30 -8.74
C LEU A 109 13.16 10.99 -9.91
N LEU A 110 12.37 9.94 -9.76
CA LEU A 110 11.25 9.61 -10.61
C LEU A 110 10.04 9.39 -9.71
N ALA A 111 8.91 9.99 -10.05
CA ALA A 111 7.68 9.84 -9.28
C ALA A 111 6.48 9.77 -10.22
N GLN A 112 5.61 8.81 -9.98
CA GLN A 112 4.33 8.62 -10.62
C GLN A 112 3.29 8.36 -9.53
N MET A 113 2.23 9.14 -9.49
CA MET A 113 1.16 8.95 -8.50
C MET A 113 -0.08 9.74 -8.88
N ALA A 114 -1.23 9.26 -8.41
CA ALA A 114 -2.48 10.01 -8.37
C ALA A 114 -2.79 10.38 -6.91
N LEU A 115 -3.11 11.66 -6.67
CA LEU A 115 -3.30 12.22 -5.34
C LEU A 115 -4.65 12.92 -5.26
N GLN A 116 -5.45 12.55 -4.26
CA GLN A 116 -6.70 13.21 -3.92
C GLN A 116 -6.69 13.63 -2.46
N LEU A 117 -6.78 14.93 -2.22
CA LEU A 117 -6.82 15.53 -0.90
C LEU A 117 -8.26 15.56 -0.40
N ASN A 118 -8.48 15.20 0.85
CA ASN A 118 -9.73 15.41 1.56
C ASN A 118 -9.48 16.44 2.65
N VAL A 119 -9.96 17.66 2.40
CA VAL A 119 -9.64 18.84 3.21
C VAL A 119 -10.89 19.61 3.56
N THR A 120 -10.78 20.42 4.60
CA THR A 120 -11.87 21.28 5.07
C THR A 120 -11.39 22.71 5.08
N TYR A 121 -12.17 23.60 4.48
CA TYR A 121 -11.93 25.04 4.46
C TYR A 121 -13.12 25.78 5.10
N MET A 122 -13.02 27.09 5.22
CA MET A 122 -14.07 27.91 5.84
C MET A 122 -14.78 28.73 4.77
N ASP A 123 -16.12 28.65 4.74
CA ASP A 123 -16.90 29.50 3.87
C ASP A 123 -16.95 30.95 4.38
N THR A 124 -17.49 31.86 3.58
CA THR A 124 -17.68 33.28 3.94
C THR A 124 -18.54 33.51 5.18
N ALA A 125 -19.26 32.49 5.66
CA ALA A 125 -20.11 32.53 6.85
C ALA A 125 -19.51 31.72 8.02
N ASP A 126 -18.19 31.47 8.00
CA ASP A 126 -17.46 30.77 9.07
C ASP A 126 -17.91 29.32 9.32
N LYS A 127 -18.51 28.68 8.31
CA LYS A 127 -18.86 27.26 8.38
C LYS A 127 -17.78 26.40 7.73
N PRO A 128 -17.40 25.27 8.34
CA PRO A 128 -16.49 24.32 7.73
C PRO A 128 -17.16 23.64 6.52
N VAL A 129 -16.46 23.61 5.40
CA VAL A 129 -16.90 22.95 4.16
C VAL A 129 -15.85 21.93 3.75
N HIS A 130 -16.29 20.68 3.53
CA HIS A 130 -15.45 19.59 3.07
C HIS A 130 -15.33 19.58 1.56
N VAL A 131 -14.14 19.29 1.05
CA VAL A 131 -13.90 19.16 -0.39
C VAL A 131 -12.87 18.09 -0.67
N LEU A 132 -13.12 17.36 -1.77
CA LEU A 132 -12.14 16.51 -2.41
C LEU A 132 -11.42 17.31 -3.48
N TYR A 133 -10.10 17.40 -3.38
CA TYR A 133 -9.26 18.17 -4.28
C TYR A 133 -8.23 17.26 -4.93
N ASP A 134 -8.35 17.09 -6.26
CA ASP A 134 -7.40 16.30 -7.03
C ASP A 134 -6.17 17.13 -7.38
N VAL A 135 -4.97 16.57 -7.14
CA VAL A 135 -3.75 17.18 -7.63
C VAL A 135 -3.67 16.93 -9.13
N PRO A 136 -3.51 17.98 -9.95
CA PRO A 136 -3.56 17.83 -11.39
C PRO A 136 -2.32 17.09 -11.92
N LYS A 137 -2.52 16.18 -12.87
CA LYS A 137 -1.44 15.40 -13.50
C LYS A 137 -0.39 16.26 -14.22
N ASP A 138 -0.77 17.46 -14.65
CA ASP A 138 0.10 18.39 -15.36
C ASP A 138 0.81 19.38 -14.43
N ALA A 139 0.79 19.16 -13.11
CA ALA A 139 1.63 19.91 -12.19
C ALA A 139 3.09 19.94 -12.69
N ARG A 140 3.73 21.10 -12.62
CA ARG A 140 5.06 21.34 -13.16
C ARG A 140 6.11 21.15 -12.07
N VAL A 141 7.24 20.54 -12.41
CA VAL A 141 8.41 20.52 -11.53
C VAL A 141 9.04 21.91 -11.55
N VAL A 142 9.01 22.62 -10.42
CA VAL A 142 9.57 23.98 -10.29
C VAL A 142 10.90 24.00 -9.53
N ASN A 143 11.16 22.99 -8.70
CA ASN A 143 12.42 22.83 -7.99
C ASN A 143 12.64 21.36 -7.58
N GLY A 144 13.85 21.01 -7.18
CA GLY A 144 14.19 19.71 -6.63
C GLY A 144 15.60 19.67 -6.04
N SER A 145 15.96 18.53 -5.45
CA SER A 145 17.30 18.30 -4.93
C SER A 145 17.73 16.86 -5.17
N CYS A 146 18.96 16.69 -5.66
CA CYS A 146 19.65 15.41 -5.81
C CYS A 146 20.74 15.21 -4.74
N ALA A 147 20.59 15.78 -3.54
CA ALA A 147 21.60 15.62 -2.50
C ALA A 147 21.70 14.16 -2.04
N ALA A 148 22.84 13.79 -1.48
CA ALA A 148 23.19 12.40 -1.18
C ALA A 148 22.35 11.78 -0.05
N ASP A 149 21.90 12.59 0.90
CA ASP A 149 21.23 12.10 2.12
C ASP A 149 19.73 12.39 2.12
N SER A 150 19.31 13.42 1.38
CA SER A 150 17.91 13.80 1.24
C SER A 150 17.64 14.37 -0.14
N GLN A 151 16.53 13.97 -0.73
CA GLN A 151 16.10 14.42 -2.05
C GLN A 151 14.67 14.90 -1.97
N PHE A 152 14.31 15.85 -2.83
CA PHE A 152 12.93 16.27 -2.91
C PHE A 152 12.56 16.73 -4.31
N LEU A 153 11.26 16.68 -4.58
CA LEU A 153 10.63 17.22 -5.77
C LEU A 153 9.63 18.29 -5.33
N LEU A 154 9.67 19.47 -5.94
CA LEU A 154 8.68 20.52 -5.72
C LEU A 154 7.85 20.69 -6.99
N LEU A 155 6.58 20.33 -6.88
CA LEU A 155 5.57 20.48 -7.92
C LEU A 155 4.76 21.75 -7.69
N SER A 156 4.30 22.37 -8.77
CA SER A 156 3.42 23.53 -8.72
C SER A 156 2.35 23.50 -9.81
N TRP A 157 1.16 24.01 -9.49
CA TRP A 157 0.04 24.14 -10.40
C TRP A 157 -0.85 25.34 -10.06
N ASN A 158 -1.84 25.61 -10.91
CA ASN A 158 -2.76 26.75 -10.81
C ASN A 158 -2.06 28.12 -10.77
N ALA A 159 -1.18 28.38 -11.74
CA ALA A 159 -0.42 29.64 -11.85
C ALA A 159 -1.26 30.85 -12.35
N VAL A 160 -2.54 30.92 -12.02
CA VAL A 160 -3.38 32.07 -12.39
C VAL A 160 -3.14 33.16 -11.33
N SER A 161 -2.38 34.20 -11.68
CA SER A 161 -2.23 35.45 -10.89
C SER A 161 -1.36 35.45 -9.61
N LEU A 162 -0.26 34.68 -9.59
CA LEU A 162 0.77 34.62 -8.51
C LEU A 162 0.46 33.73 -7.30
N ALA A 163 -0.77 33.21 -7.18
CA ALA A 163 -1.14 32.27 -6.12
C ALA A 163 -1.01 30.82 -6.63
N GLN A 164 0.22 30.28 -6.59
CA GLN A 164 0.50 28.90 -7.01
C GLN A 164 0.26 27.91 -5.88
N ASN A 165 -0.40 26.80 -6.21
CA ASN A 165 -0.43 25.64 -5.33
C ASN A 165 0.88 24.88 -5.47
N THR A 166 1.34 24.25 -4.38
CA THR A 166 2.58 23.46 -4.41
C THR A 166 2.46 22.15 -3.65
N LEU A 167 3.25 21.17 -4.07
CA LEU A 167 3.48 19.90 -3.40
C LEU A 167 4.97 19.63 -3.35
N LYS A 168 5.52 19.52 -2.14
CA LYS A 168 6.87 19.00 -1.91
C LYS A 168 6.81 17.54 -1.51
N VAL A 169 7.40 16.68 -2.33
CA VAL A 169 7.61 15.25 -2.03
C VAL A 169 9.05 15.07 -1.57
N SER A 170 9.25 14.62 -0.33
CA SER A 170 10.59 14.51 0.27
C SER A 170 10.97 13.07 0.52
N PHE A 171 12.22 12.72 0.25
CA PHE A 171 12.81 11.40 0.44
C PHE A 171 14.06 11.50 1.31
N ALA A 172 14.27 10.48 2.15
CA ALA A 172 15.45 10.36 3.00
C ALA A 172 16.17 9.04 2.71
N TYR A 173 17.50 9.07 2.76
CA TYR A 173 18.33 7.89 2.61
C TYR A 173 18.80 7.38 3.98
N ASN A 174 18.53 6.10 4.27
CA ASN A 174 19.09 5.38 5.40
C ASN A 174 20.35 4.63 4.95
N LYS A 175 21.52 5.22 5.25
CA LYS A 175 22.83 4.64 4.94
C LYS A 175 23.09 3.29 5.61
N THR A 176 22.50 3.06 6.78
CA THR A 176 22.70 1.82 7.56
C THR A 176 21.95 0.65 6.94
N GLU A 177 20.72 0.89 6.48
CA GLU A 177 19.87 -0.15 5.87
C GLU A 177 20.07 -0.24 4.36
N HIS A 178 20.78 0.71 3.74
CA HIS A 178 20.88 0.85 2.28
C HIS A 178 19.50 0.97 1.60
N GLU A 179 18.58 1.66 2.29
CA GLU A 179 17.21 1.89 1.84
C GLU A 179 16.90 3.38 1.81
N PHE A 180 16.00 3.79 0.94
CA PHE A 180 15.38 5.10 0.98
C PHE A 180 13.91 4.99 1.34
N ALA A 181 13.32 6.09 1.79
CA ALA A 181 11.91 6.14 2.17
C ALA A 181 11.31 7.49 1.80
N LEU A 182 9.98 7.51 1.61
CA LEU A 182 9.22 8.75 1.59
C LEU A 182 9.30 9.36 3.00
N ALA A 183 9.96 10.52 3.12
CA ALA A 183 10.14 11.21 4.39
C ALA A 183 8.95 12.13 4.73
N GLY A 184 8.23 12.59 3.71
CA GLY A 184 7.03 13.38 3.92
C GLY A 184 6.47 14.04 2.66
N LEU A 185 5.24 14.52 2.80
CA LEU A 185 4.52 15.32 1.82
C LEU A 185 4.16 16.66 2.44
N SER A 186 4.35 17.75 1.72
CA SER A 186 3.93 19.08 2.15
C SER A 186 3.18 19.76 1.02
N PHE A 187 1.90 20.05 1.26
CA PHE A 187 1.01 20.75 0.35
C PHE A 187 0.83 22.19 0.81
N PHE A 188 0.81 23.11 -0.15
CA PHE A 188 0.35 24.47 0.04
C PHE A 188 -0.74 24.74 -0.98
N LEU A 189 -1.97 24.96 -0.51
CA LEU A 189 -3.12 25.25 -1.36
C LEU A 189 -3.65 26.64 -1.09
N ASN A 190 -3.94 27.36 -2.15
CA ASN A 190 -4.75 28.56 -2.12
C ASN A 190 -6.21 28.14 -2.34
N VAL A 191 -7.07 28.52 -1.41
CA VAL A 191 -8.48 28.11 -1.37
C VAL A 191 -9.30 29.14 -2.16
N PHE A 192 -9.33 29.01 -3.48
CA PHE A 192 -10.09 29.89 -4.36
C PHE A 192 -10.60 29.21 -5.63
N GLY A 193 -11.56 29.85 -6.30
CA GLY A 193 -12.12 29.39 -7.58
C GLY A 193 -13.17 28.29 -7.40
N ASP A 194 -13.56 27.67 -8.51
CA ASP A 194 -14.69 26.73 -8.57
C ASP A 194 -14.50 25.46 -7.72
N GLN A 195 -13.24 25.12 -7.43
CA GLN A 195 -12.90 23.99 -6.56
C GLN A 195 -13.18 24.30 -5.07
N PHE A 196 -13.35 25.56 -4.70
CA PHE A 196 -13.61 26.00 -3.33
C PHE A 196 -14.76 27.01 -3.30
N PRO A 197 -16.01 26.57 -3.55
CA PRO A 197 -17.16 27.47 -3.62
C PRO A 197 -17.36 28.23 -2.30
N ASN A 198 -17.64 29.53 -2.40
CA ASN A 198 -17.87 30.41 -1.25
C ASN A 198 -16.71 30.44 -0.23
N ALA A 199 -15.48 30.13 -0.64
CA ALA A 199 -14.32 30.25 0.24
C ALA A 199 -14.05 31.70 0.65
N LYS A 200 -13.44 31.87 1.83
CA LYS A 200 -12.96 33.18 2.27
C LYS A 200 -11.84 33.70 1.37
N VAL A 201 -11.82 35.01 1.18
CA VAL A 201 -10.78 35.69 0.39
C VAL A 201 -9.41 35.46 1.04
N ASN A 202 -8.41 35.12 0.22
CA ASN A 202 -7.02 34.88 0.64
C ASN A 202 -6.84 33.75 1.67
N GLN A 203 -7.76 32.79 1.73
CA GLN A 203 -7.56 31.61 2.56
C GLN A 203 -6.54 30.66 1.93
N THR A 204 -5.64 30.13 2.76
CA THR A 204 -4.63 29.14 2.38
C THR A 204 -4.70 27.94 3.32
N LEU A 205 -4.22 26.79 2.84
CA LEU A 205 -4.08 25.56 3.63
C LEU A 205 -2.67 25.01 3.47
N THR A 206 -2.01 24.77 4.59
CA THR A 206 -0.71 24.09 4.65
C THR A 206 -0.94 22.72 5.25
N LEU A 207 -0.71 21.66 4.47
CA LEU A 207 -0.95 20.29 4.90
C LEU A 207 0.34 19.48 4.86
N VAL A 208 0.67 18.80 5.95
CA VAL A 208 1.94 18.08 6.07
C VAL A 208 1.72 16.65 6.56
N ASN A 209 2.32 15.70 5.85
CA ASN A 209 2.62 14.37 6.38
C ASN A 209 4.13 14.30 6.66
N ASN A 210 4.52 14.05 7.90
CA ASN A 210 5.92 13.95 8.31
C ASN A 210 6.25 12.54 8.82
N GLN A 211 5.77 11.52 8.11
CA GLN A 211 6.00 10.12 8.45
C GLN A 211 6.97 9.50 7.45
N THR A 212 7.89 8.68 7.97
CA THR A 212 8.75 7.85 7.13
C THR A 212 7.99 6.63 6.66
N LEU A 213 7.63 6.60 5.38
CA LEU A 213 6.78 5.57 4.78
C LEU A 213 7.47 4.94 3.57
N PHE A 214 6.96 3.78 3.14
CA PHE A 214 7.30 3.16 1.86
C PHE A 214 8.81 2.90 1.69
N LYS A 215 9.42 2.30 2.72
CA LYS A 215 10.84 1.91 2.70
C LYS A 215 11.16 0.99 1.53
N THR A 216 12.20 1.35 0.79
CA THR A 216 12.57 0.71 -0.47
C THR A 216 14.09 0.60 -0.61
N PRO A 217 14.62 -0.56 -1.02
CA PRO A 217 16.04 -0.71 -1.33
C PRO A 217 16.51 0.29 -2.39
N LEU A 218 17.74 0.81 -2.24
CA LEU A 218 18.28 1.90 -3.08
C LEU A 218 18.27 1.60 -4.59
N ASP A 219 18.46 0.34 -4.98
CA ASP A 219 18.52 -0.08 -6.39
C ASP A 219 17.15 -0.46 -6.99
N MET A 220 16.06 -0.14 -6.29
CA MET A 220 14.69 -0.51 -6.66
C MET A 220 13.76 0.71 -6.64
N SER A 221 12.63 0.61 -7.35
CA SER A 221 11.53 1.58 -7.23
C SER A 221 10.46 1.03 -6.28
N TYR A 222 9.81 1.87 -5.49
CA TYR A 222 8.59 1.47 -4.79
C TYR A 222 7.42 1.46 -5.76
N HIS A 223 6.57 0.44 -5.75
CA HIS A 223 5.36 0.36 -6.58
C HIS A 223 4.16 -0.06 -5.72
N CYS A 224 3.04 0.61 -5.87
CA CYS A 224 1.79 0.26 -5.21
C CYS A 224 0.58 0.76 -6.00
N ASN A 225 -0.23 -0.17 -6.52
CA ASN A 225 -1.45 0.19 -7.24
C ASN A 225 -2.62 0.55 -6.30
N ARG A 226 -2.63 -0.01 -5.09
CA ARG A 226 -3.70 0.21 -4.11
C ARG A 226 -3.72 1.66 -3.65
N ALA A 227 -4.92 2.20 -3.43
CA ALA A 227 -5.10 3.45 -2.70
C ALA A 227 -4.64 3.33 -1.25
N GLN A 228 -3.77 4.23 -0.83
CA GLN A 228 -3.23 4.37 0.51
C GLN A 228 -3.67 5.70 1.08
N LEU A 229 -4.27 5.67 2.28
CA LEU A 229 -4.74 6.88 2.95
C LEU A 229 -3.65 7.36 3.94
N LEU A 230 -3.19 8.59 3.76
CA LEU A 230 -2.21 9.21 4.65
C LEU A 230 -2.85 10.37 5.41
N ASN A 231 -2.59 10.41 6.71
CA ASN A 231 -3.05 11.51 7.55
C ASN A 231 -2.18 12.75 7.35
N LEU A 232 -2.82 13.91 7.29
CA LEU A 232 -2.17 15.21 7.19
C LEU A 232 -2.45 16.02 8.45
N THR A 233 -1.46 16.80 8.86
CA THR A 233 -1.61 17.84 9.88
C THR A 233 -1.77 19.19 9.17
N THR A 234 -2.74 19.99 9.59
CA THR A 234 -2.95 21.37 9.14
C THR A 234 -2.58 22.35 10.27
N LEU A 235 -2.02 23.50 9.90
CA LEU A 235 -1.69 24.58 10.83
C LEU A 235 -2.86 25.53 11.05
N GLU A 236 -3.75 25.65 10.06
CA GLU A 236 -4.81 26.66 10.03
C GLU A 236 -6.08 26.20 10.72
N VAL A 237 -6.38 24.88 10.68
CA VAL A 237 -7.59 24.31 11.32
C VAL A 237 -7.21 23.07 12.15
N PRO A 238 -6.56 23.24 13.32
CA PRO A 238 -5.93 22.14 14.06
C PRO A 238 -6.86 21.02 14.54
N ALA A 239 -8.18 21.22 14.47
CA ALA A 239 -9.18 20.29 14.98
C ALA A 239 -9.91 19.48 13.90
N VAL A 240 -9.60 19.69 12.61
CA VAL A 240 -10.27 18.97 11.52
C VAL A 240 -9.28 18.01 10.85
N PRO A 241 -9.58 16.70 10.80
CA PRO A 241 -8.70 15.74 10.16
C PRO A 241 -8.66 16.02 8.65
N ALA A 242 -7.44 16.16 8.12
CA ALA A 242 -7.19 16.21 6.69
C ALA A 242 -6.44 14.95 6.28
N THR A 243 -6.74 14.44 5.09
CA THR A 243 -6.09 13.24 4.56
C THR A 243 -5.73 13.40 3.09
N VAL A 244 -4.77 12.61 2.64
CA VAL A 244 -4.48 12.43 1.21
C VAL A 244 -4.60 10.95 0.88
N THR A 245 -5.35 10.66 -0.17
CA THR A 245 -5.36 9.34 -0.79
C THR A 245 -4.31 9.34 -1.90
N VAL A 246 -3.34 8.44 -1.78
CA VAL A 246 -2.29 8.21 -2.77
C VAL A 246 -2.59 6.89 -3.47
N SER A 247 -2.65 6.88 -4.80
CA SER A 247 -2.95 5.66 -5.58
C SER A 247 -2.07 5.58 -6.83
N LYS A 248 -1.94 4.38 -7.40
CA LYS A 248 -1.10 4.12 -8.59
C LYS A 248 0.30 4.71 -8.44
N LEU A 249 0.88 4.48 -7.26
CA LEU A 249 2.10 5.06 -6.77
C LEU A 249 3.29 4.26 -7.31
N GLN A 250 4.23 4.93 -7.97
CA GLN A 250 5.55 4.40 -8.23
C GLN A 250 6.58 5.51 -8.06
N PHE A 251 7.58 5.32 -7.21
CA PHE A 251 8.67 6.29 -7.09
C PHE A 251 10.02 5.61 -6.97
N GLU A 252 11.06 6.34 -7.36
CA GLU A 252 12.44 5.97 -7.16
C GLU A 252 13.22 7.23 -6.82
N ALA A 253 13.90 7.21 -5.68
CA ALA A 253 14.77 8.29 -5.25
C ALA A 253 16.22 7.80 -5.22
N PHE A 254 17.16 8.74 -5.23
CA PHE A 254 18.59 8.46 -5.31
C PHE A 254 18.98 7.68 -6.57
N HIS A 255 18.18 7.83 -7.63
CA HIS A 255 18.52 7.33 -8.94
C HIS A 255 19.86 7.95 -9.39
N SER A 256 20.68 7.17 -10.07
CA SER A 256 22.03 7.60 -10.47
C SER A 256 22.33 7.29 -11.93
N LYS A 257 21.29 7.08 -12.74
CA LYS A 257 21.39 6.74 -14.17
C LYS A 257 21.05 7.95 -15.05
N HIS A 258 21.52 7.91 -16.28
CA HIS A 258 21.24 8.93 -17.31
C HIS A 258 19.97 8.63 -18.11
N ASN A 259 18.93 8.13 -17.44
CA ASN A 259 17.64 7.86 -18.07
C ASN A 259 16.50 8.03 -17.06
N ALA A 260 15.31 8.31 -17.59
CA ALA A 260 14.09 8.45 -16.82
C ALA A 260 13.28 7.15 -16.81
N LYS A 261 13.90 6.03 -16.42
CA LYS A 261 13.20 4.74 -16.28
C LYS A 261 13.35 4.20 -14.87
N PHE A 262 12.25 3.67 -14.35
CA PHE A 262 12.25 2.97 -13.08
C PHE A 262 13.12 1.71 -13.14
N SER A 263 13.76 1.42 -12.02
CA SER A 263 14.44 0.17 -11.71
C SER A 263 13.43 -0.92 -11.38
N ILE A 264 13.91 -2.08 -10.91
CA ILE A 264 13.03 -3.20 -10.53
C ILE A 264 12.13 -2.75 -9.38
N ALA A 265 10.84 -3.04 -9.47
CA ALA A 265 9.86 -2.58 -8.51
C ALA A 265 9.77 -3.49 -7.27
N LYS A 266 9.82 -2.89 -6.07
CA LYS A 266 9.36 -3.48 -4.82
C LYS A 266 7.87 -3.16 -4.70
N ASP A 267 7.03 -4.17 -4.83
CA ASP A 267 5.58 -4.00 -4.72
C ASP A 267 5.15 -3.91 -3.25
N CYS A 268 4.14 -3.10 -2.95
CA CYS A 268 3.59 -2.95 -1.60
C CYS A 268 2.84 -4.19 -1.11
N ASP A 269 2.33 -5.01 -2.03
CA ASP A 269 1.66 -6.28 -1.73
C ASP A 269 2.61 -7.49 -1.90
N ALA A 270 3.91 -7.25 -2.15
CA ALA A 270 4.89 -8.34 -2.23
C ALA A 270 4.89 -9.08 -0.88
N ILE A 271 4.81 -10.41 -0.96
CA ILE A 271 4.82 -11.30 0.19
C ILE A 271 6.21 -11.24 0.82
N ASP A 272 6.47 -10.20 1.62
CA ASP A 272 7.60 -10.10 2.54
C ASP A 272 7.33 -11.02 3.75
N THR A 273 6.95 -12.28 3.51
CA THR A 273 6.77 -13.25 4.59
C THR A 273 7.98 -14.20 4.67
N PRO A 274 8.52 -14.41 5.89
CA PRO A 274 9.52 -15.44 6.15
C PRO A 274 9.01 -16.87 5.92
N ASP A 275 7.74 -17.04 5.57
CA ASP A 275 7.08 -18.33 5.28
C ASP A 275 7.51 -18.93 3.93
N ILE A 276 8.24 -18.19 3.10
CA ILE A 276 8.81 -18.73 1.86
C ILE A 276 9.80 -19.87 2.12
N VAL A 277 10.48 -19.87 3.26
CA VAL A 277 11.44 -20.90 3.65
C VAL A 277 10.72 -22.25 3.90
N PRO A 278 9.69 -22.34 4.77
CA PRO A 278 8.89 -23.55 4.91
C PRO A 278 8.31 -24.10 3.59
N ILE A 279 7.83 -23.23 2.70
CA ILE A 279 7.25 -23.64 1.40
C ILE A 279 8.33 -24.22 0.49
N ALA A 280 9.49 -23.56 0.40
CA ALA A 280 10.61 -24.03 -0.40
C ALA A 280 11.13 -25.40 0.08
N VAL A 281 11.24 -25.58 1.40
CA VAL A 281 11.62 -26.88 2.00
C VAL A 281 10.57 -27.95 1.69
N GLY A 282 9.28 -27.63 1.78
CA GLY A 282 8.20 -28.54 1.40
C GLY A 282 8.28 -29.00 -0.05
N CYS A 283 8.49 -28.08 -0.99
CA CYS A 283 8.64 -28.41 -2.41
C CYS A 283 9.88 -29.28 -2.68
N ALA A 284 11.02 -28.98 -2.04
CA ALA A 284 12.24 -29.76 -2.18
C ALA A 284 12.07 -31.21 -1.70
N LEU A 285 11.39 -31.42 -0.57
CA LEU A 285 11.12 -32.76 -0.04
C LEU A 285 10.21 -33.58 -0.96
N ILE A 286 9.16 -32.97 -1.53
CA ILE A 286 8.26 -33.65 -2.48
C ILE A 286 9.03 -34.07 -3.73
N LEU A 287 9.86 -33.19 -4.30
CA LEU A 287 10.67 -33.52 -5.48
C LEU A 287 11.63 -34.67 -5.22
N LEU A 288 12.29 -34.69 -4.05
CA LEU A 288 13.18 -35.78 -3.65
C LEU A 288 12.43 -37.12 -3.57
N ILE A 289 11.26 -37.14 -2.92
CA ILE A 289 10.43 -38.35 -2.81
C ILE A 289 10.05 -38.88 -4.20
N VAL A 290 9.62 -38.01 -5.11
CA VAL A 290 9.26 -38.39 -6.49
C VAL A 290 10.46 -39.00 -7.22
N ILE A 291 11.65 -38.40 -7.11
CA ILE A 291 12.88 -38.93 -7.71
C ILE A 291 13.20 -40.34 -7.17
N VAL A 292 13.11 -40.53 -5.85
CA VAL A 292 13.36 -41.83 -5.20
C VAL A 292 12.34 -42.87 -5.65
N LEU A 293 11.06 -42.51 -5.76
CA LEU A 293 10.02 -43.42 -6.25
C LEU A 293 10.25 -43.82 -7.71
N ILE A 294 10.63 -42.89 -8.57
CA ILE A 294 10.97 -43.18 -9.97
C ILE A 294 12.18 -44.12 -10.03
N ALA A 295 13.26 -43.83 -9.30
CA ALA A 295 14.45 -44.68 -9.24
C ALA A 295 14.12 -46.10 -8.74
N TYR A 296 13.28 -46.21 -7.70
CA TYR A 296 12.81 -47.48 -7.17
C TYR A 296 12.00 -48.26 -8.20
N LEU A 297 11.06 -47.62 -8.92
CA LEU A 297 10.25 -48.28 -9.93
C LEU A 297 11.10 -48.76 -11.12
N VAL A 298 12.06 -47.96 -11.58
CA VAL A 298 12.99 -48.35 -12.65
C VAL A 298 13.90 -49.50 -12.20
N GLY A 299 14.44 -49.43 -10.97
CA GLY A 299 15.25 -50.50 -10.38
C GLY A 299 14.45 -51.80 -10.26
N ARG A 300 13.24 -51.73 -9.69
CA ARG A 300 12.34 -52.89 -9.54
C ARG A 300 11.93 -53.49 -10.89
N ARG A 301 11.67 -52.65 -11.90
CA ARG A 301 11.37 -53.12 -13.26
C ARG A 301 12.58 -53.84 -13.87
N SER A 302 13.79 -53.33 -13.63
CA SER A 302 15.05 -53.92 -14.11
C SER A 302 15.35 -55.27 -13.47
N THR A 303 15.04 -55.45 -12.18
CA THR A 303 15.22 -56.74 -11.48
C THR A 303 14.23 -57.80 -11.98
N ARG A 304 12.97 -57.42 -12.27
CA ARG A 304 11.98 -58.34 -12.87
C ARG A 304 12.37 -58.82 -14.28
N SER A 305 13.09 -58.01 -15.06
CA SER A 305 13.57 -58.43 -16.39
C SER A 305 14.80 -59.35 -16.38
N ARG A 306 15.45 -59.58 -15.22
CA ARG A 306 16.70 -60.37 -15.12
C ARG A 306 16.54 -61.72 -14.42
N GLY A 307 15.34 -62.10 -13.99
CA GLY A 307 15.08 -63.40 -13.38
C GLY A 307 14.22 -64.27 -14.27
N TYR A 308 14.83 -65.00 -15.21
CA TYR A 308 14.43 -66.31 -15.76
C TYR A 308 15.43 -66.66 -16.89
N LEU A 309 16.66 -67.02 -16.51
CA LEU A 309 17.62 -67.72 -17.36
C LEU A 309 18.52 -68.55 -16.43
N SER A 310 17.95 -69.63 -15.92
CA SER A 310 18.69 -70.76 -15.40
C SER A 310 18.18 -71.98 -16.17
N MET A 311 19.15 -72.64 -16.83
CA MET A 311 19.22 -74.01 -17.36
C MET A 311 17.99 -74.91 -17.16
#